data_AF-A0A8H5GDY5-F1
#
_entry.id   AF-A0A8H5GDY5-F1
#
_cell.length_a   1.000
_cell.length_b   1.000
_cell.length_c   1.000
_cell.angle_alpha   90.00
_cell.angle_beta   90.00
_cell.angle_gamma   90.00
#
_symmetry.space_group_name_H-M   'P 1'
#
loop_
_entity.id
_entity.type
_entity.pdbx_description
1 polymer ?
#
loop_
_entity_poly.entity_id
_entity_poly.type
_entity_poly.pdbx_seq_one_letter_code
_entity_poly.pdbx_strand_id
1 'polypeptide(L)'
;MSAITCNKQIPSITLKTELIGKVTGRKIDANTLIDSGAEGIIINGQFTQKHQLTLLPIKKPFPVRNVDGSENTMGWVREYTIQNLRIYSQNGEAYHEEKAEFYVTDIGDHDIILGTDWLEEHNPAIDWSDSRVDMTRCPETCITAKPPVLHLKTQSLKSTVVDPRTHHKDYQVRWLEPIGQFKPVAQPKVAGRRCRIPIRSFHRSSEVTAIFTEDDYGRDTIPERWEQDVMEELLGKRKE
;
A
#
# COMPACT_ATOMS: atom_id res chain seq x y z
N MET A 1 0.54 -17.94 -0.92
CA MET A 1 -0.90 -17.71 -1.22
C MET A 1 -1.13 -16.24 -0.95
N SER A 2 -1.56 -15.49 -1.97
CA SER A 2 -1.78 -14.04 -1.86
C SER A 2 -2.94 -13.79 -0.88
N ALA A 3 -2.70 -12.95 0.13
CA ALA A 3 -3.62 -12.65 1.22
C ALA A 3 -4.55 -11.47 0.91
N ILE A 4 -4.97 -11.32 -0.35
CA ILE A 4 -6.12 -10.50 -0.68
C ILE A 4 -7.21 -11.44 -1.16
N THR A 5 -8.13 -11.80 -0.27
CA THR A 5 -9.45 -12.20 -0.71
C THR A 5 -10.01 -11.02 -1.48
N CYS A 6 -9.99 -11.11 -2.81
CA CYS A 6 -10.78 -10.28 -3.71
C CYS A 6 -12.27 -10.48 -3.35
N ASN A 7 -12.73 -9.74 -2.33
CA ASN A 7 -14.14 -9.62 -2.05
C ASN A 7 -14.67 -8.60 -3.05
N LYS A 8 -15.13 -9.12 -4.18
CA LYS A 8 -15.51 -8.40 -5.42
C LYS A 8 -16.68 -7.41 -5.24
N GLN A 9 -17.06 -7.04 -4.00
CA GLN A 9 -18.32 -6.39 -3.66
C GLN A 9 -18.25 -5.31 -2.55
N ILE A 10 -17.07 -4.84 -2.14
CA ILE A 10 -17.00 -3.63 -1.28
C ILE A 10 -16.74 -2.43 -2.18
N PRO A 11 -17.50 -1.32 -2.07
CA PRO A 11 -17.21 -0.11 -2.83
C PRO A 11 -15.84 0.43 -2.42
N SER A 12 -14.86 0.33 -3.33
CA SER A 12 -13.55 0.94 -3.18
C SER A 12 -13.39 2.08 -4.19
N ILE A 13 -12.83 3.20 -3.77
CA ILE A 13 -12.48 4.29 -4.67
C ILE A 13 -11.01 4.14 -5.05
N THR A 14 -10.76 3.87 -6.33
CA THR A 14 -9.41 3.84 -6.89
C THR A 14 -9.22 5.02 -7.83
N LEU A 15 -8.20 5.83 -7.61
CA LEU A 15 -7.79 6.92 -8.48
C LEU A 15 -6.86 6.42 -9.59
N LYS A 16 -6.87 7.12 -10.73
CA LYS A 16 -5.80 7.05 -11.73
C LYS A 16 -4.84 8.21 -11.47
N THR A 17 -3.64 7.89 -10.98
CA THR A 17 -2.62 8.88 -10.67
C THR A 17 -1.39 8.70 -11.55
N GLU A 18 -0.53 9.71 -11.60
CA GLU A 18 0.75 9.65 -12.31
C GLU A 18 1.89 9.98 -11.33
N LEU A 19 2.98 9.22 -11.38
CA LEU A 19 4.26 9.64 -10.81
C LEU A 19 5.04 10.43 -11.87
N ILE A 20 5.46 11.64 -11.52
CA ILE A 20 6.13 12.57 -12.42
C ILE A 20 7.61 12.71 -12.04
N GLY A 21 8.51 12.27 -12.94
CA GLY A 21 9.93 12.51 -12.79
C GLY A 21 10.28 13.97 -13.05
N LYS A 22 10.74 14.70 -12.04
CA LYS A 22 11.09 16.13 -12.17
C LYS A 22 12.15 16.42 -13.23
N VAL A 23 13.20 15.59 -13.27
CA VAL A 23 14.33 15.79 -14.19
C VAL A 23 14.00 15.33 -15.60
N THR A 24 13.38 14.16 -15.73
CA THR A 24 13.16 13.52 -17.04
C THR A 24 11.81 13.86 -17.67
N GLY A 25 10.86 14.39 -16.89
CA GLY A 25 9.46 14.54 -17.28
C GLY A 25 8.74 13.20 -17.48
N ARG A 26 9.38 12.06 -17.17
CA ARG A 26 8.80 10.74 -17.35
C ARG A 26 7.57 10.59 -16.46
N LYS A 27 6.50 10.05 -17.05
CA LYS A 27 5.23 9.78 -16.38
C LYS A 27 5.04 8.28 -16.21
N ILE A 28 4.59 7.87 -15.03
CA ILE A 28 4.24 6.48 -14.74
C ILE A 28 2.82 6.47 -14.20
N ASP A 29 1.90 5.84 -14.93
CA ASP A 29 0.53 5.63 -14.46
C ASP A 29 0.52 4.65 -13.28
N ALA A 30 -0.30 4.96 -12.28
CA ALA A 30 -0.52 4.14 -11.10
C ALA A 30 -2.02 4.03 -10.76
N ASN A 31 -2.42 2.84 -10.30
CA ASN A 31 -3.71 2.56 -9.71
C ASN A 31 -3.63 2.76 -8.20
N THR A 32 -4.30 3.81 -7.72
CA THR A 32 -4.13 4.29 -6.35
C THR A 32 -5.39 4.11 -5.55
N LEU A 33 -5.36 3.27 -4.52
CA LEU A 33 -6.49 3.04 -3.63
C LEU A 33 -6.56 4.15 -2.58
N ILE A 34 -7.77 4.69 -2.34
CA ILE A 34 -8.05 5.47 -1.14
C ILE A 34 -8.47 4.51 -0.03
N ASP A 35 -7.73 4.47 1.08
CA ASP A 35 -7.99 3.55 2.18
C ASP A 35 -7.84 4.22 3.54
N SER A 36 -8.95 4.62 4.15
CA SER A 36 -8.94 5.17 5.52
C SER A 36 -8.60 4.13 6.60
N GLY A 37 -8.46 2.85 6.25
CA GLY A 37 -8.01 1.79 7.13
C GLY A 37 -6.50 1.54 7.10
N ALA A 38 -5.76 2.23 6.22
CA ALA A 38 -4.31 2.15 6.11
C ALA A 38 -3.66 3.40 6.70
N GLU A 39 -2.55 3.22 7.42
CA GLU A 39 -1.71 4.32 7.92
C GLU A 39 -0.63 4.67 6.87
N GLY A 40 -0.35 5.97 6.69
CA GLY A 40 0.69 6.44 5.78
C GLY A 40 0.35 6.39 4.28
N ILE A 41 1.35 6.76 3.47
CA ILE A 41 1.31 6.69 2.01
C ILE A 41 2.21 5.53 1.57
N ILE A 42 1.65 4.57 0.84
CA ILE A 42 2.30 3.29 0.59
C ILE A 42 2.40 3.04 -0.91
N ILE A 43 3.54 2.49 -1.36
CA ILE A 43 3.75 2.06 -2.74
C ILE A 43 4.12 0.58 -2.81
N ASN A 44 3.61 -0.11 -3.82
CA ASN A 44 3.83 -1.54 -4.00
C ASN A 44 5.28 -1.86 -4.39
N GLY A 45 5.95 -2.73 -3.63
CA GLY A 45 7.33 -3.15 -3.91
C GLY A 45 7.54 -3.79 -5.28
N GLN A 46 6.55 -4.46 -5.86
CA GLN A 46 6.63 -4.97 -7.23
C GLN A 46 6.55 -3.84 -8.26
N PHE A 47 5.72 -2.83 -7.99
CA PHE A 47 5.60 -1.64 -8.84
C PHE A 47 6.91 -0.83 -8.84
N THR A 48 7.52 -0.62 -7.67
CA THR A 48 8.80 0.09 -7.58
C THR A 48 9.91 -0.62 -8.35
N GLN A 49 10.01 -1.95 -8.23
CA GLN A 49 10.96 -2.78 -8.98
C GLN A 49 10.71 -2.72 -10.49
N LYS A 50 9.47 -2.90 -10.92
CA LYS A 50 9.06 -2.85 -12.34
C LYS A 50 9.45 -1.52 -12.99
N HIS A 51 9.26 -0.42 -12.27
CA HIS A 51 9.52 0.92 -12.77
C HIS A 51 10.91 1.46 -12.45
N GLN A 52 11.74 0.68 -11.74
CA GLN A 52 13.11 1.03 -11.33
C GLN A 52 13.14 2.37 -10.57
N LEU A 53 12.22 2.52 -9.61
CA LEU A 53 12.21 3.68 -8.71
C LEU A 53 13.41 3.58 -7.76
N THR A 54 14.03 4.72 -7.44
CA THR A 54 15.10 4.76 -6.44
C THR A 54 14.49 4.56 -5.06
N LEU A 55 15.04 3.61 -4.32
CA LEU A 55 14.65 3.30 -2.95
C LEU A 55 15.73 3.79 -1.99
N LEU A 56 15.28 4.34 -0.87
CA LEU A 56 16.12 4.83 0.22
C LEU A 56 15.83 3.99 1.47
N PRO A 57 16.86 3.62 2.26
CA PRO A 57 16.65 2.88 3.49
C PRO A 57 16.01 3.76 4.57
N ILE A 58 15.06 3.21 5.31
CA ILE A 58 14.46 3.85 6.49
C ILE A 58 15.37 3.62 7.69
N LYS A 59 15.58 4.67 8.49
CA LYS A 59 16.46 4.61 9.68
C LYS A 59 16.01 3.58 10.72
N LYS A 60 14.70 3.43 10.90
CA LYS A 60 14.07 2.50 11.83
C LYS A 60 13.01 1.68 11.08
N PRO A 61 13.35 0.48 10.59
CA PRO A 61 12.37 -0.43 10.01
C PRO A 61 11.24 -0.71 10.99
N PHE A 62 10.04 -0.92 10.48
CA PHE A 62 8.87 -1.25 11.30
C PHE A 62 8.03 -2.35 10.64
N PRO A 63 7.31 -3.17 11.43
CA PRO A 63 6.46 -4.22 10.87
C PRO A 63 5.17 -3.63 10.30
N VAL A 64 4.70 -4.17 9.18
CA VAL A 64 3.36 -3.91 8.66
C VAL A 64 2.50 -5.15 8.84
N ARG A 65 1.28 -4.94 9.34
CA ARG A 65 0.26 -5.98 9.47
C ARG A 65 -0.85 -5.72 8.48
N ASN A 66 -1.35 -6.78 7.88
CA ASN A 66 -2.52 -6.71 7.04
C ASN A 66 -3.77 -6.56 7.91
N VAL A 67 -4.89 -6.17 7.31
CA VAL A 67 -6.18 -5.97 8.00
C VAL A 67 -6.66 -7.24 8.73
N ASP A 68 -6.33 -8.43 8.23
CA ASP A 68 -6.66 -9.71 8.87
C ASP A 68 -5.73 -10.08 10.04
N GLY A 69 -4.77 -9.22 10.37
CA GLY A 69 -3.78 -9.41 11.42
C GLY A 69 -2.58 -10.28 11.03
N SER A 70 -2.53 -10.77 9.78
CA SER A 70 -1.36 -11.49 9.26
C SER A 70 -0.17 -10.56 9.00
N GLU A 71 1.03 -11.12 8.95
CA GLU A 71 2.23 -10.39 8.54
C GLU A 71 2.17 -10.10 7.03
N ASN A 72 2.63 -8.92 6.65
CA ASN A 72 2.80 -8.58 5.25
C ASN A 72 3.79 -9.54 4.54
N THR A 73 3.59 -9.82 3.25
CA THR A 73 4.49 -10.71 2.48
C THR A 73 5.94 -10.21 2.45
N MET A 74 6.15 -8.90 2.45
CA MET A 74 7.49 -8.28 2.54
C MET A 74 7.96 -8.10 3.99
N GLY A 75 7.10 -8.41 4.97
CA GLY A 75 7.40 -8.34 6.39
C GLY A 75 7.55 -6.91 6.89
N TRP A 76 8.80 -6.53 7.14
CA TRP A 76 9.14 -5.21 7.67
C TRP A 76 9.34 -4.21 6.56
N VAL A 77 8.75 -3.03 6.72
CA VAL A 77 9.05 -1.87 5.88
C VAL A 77 10.46 -1.39 6.20
N ARG A 78 11.32 -1.41 5.19
CA ARG A 78 12.76 -1.09 5.29
C ARG A 78 13.18 0.04 4.37
N GLU A 79 12.36 0.30 3.36
CA GLU A 79 12.68 1.21 2.28
C GLU A 79 11.51 2.13 2.03
N TYR A 80 11.83 3.33 1.57
CA TYR A 80 10.88 4.31 1.10
C TYR A 80 11.35 4.90 -0.23
N THR A 81 10.46 5.60 -0.91
CA THR A 81 10.82 6.37 -2.11
C THR A 81 10.11 7.71 -2.07
N ILE A 82 10.73 8.73 -2.64
CA ILE A 82 10.14 10.06 -2.74
C ILE A 82 9.76 10.31 -4.18
N GLN A 83 8.49 10.61 -4.45
CA GLN A 83 7.96 10.77 -5.80
C GLN A 83 7.04 11.99 -5.89
N ASN A 84 6.92 12.59 -7.06
CA ASN A 84 5.90 13.61 -7.29
C ASN A 84 4.62 12.92 -7.78
N LEU A 85 3.60 12.92 -6.94
CA LEU A 85 2.30 12.35 -7.23
C LEU A 85 1.42 13.41 -7.89
N ARG A 86 0.85 13.09 -9.05
CA ARG A 86 -0.13 13.93 -9.72
C ARG A 86 -1.46 13.21 -9.86
N ILE A 87 -2.55 13.91 -9.53
CA ILE A 87 -3.92 13.41 -9.60
C ILE A 87 -4.73 14.37 -10.46
N TYR A 88 -5.24 13.88 -11.58
CA TYR A 88 -5.99 14.69 -12.54
C TYR A 88 -7.49 14.68 -12.24
N SER A 89 -8.17 15.78 -12.60
CA SER A 89 -9.63 15.76 -12.81
C SER A 89 -10.00 14.80 -13.95
N GLN A 90 -11.25 14.35 -13.97
CA GLN A 90 -11.75 13.39 -14.94
C GLN A 90 -11.64 13.90 -16.39
N ASN A 91 -11.81 15.21 -16.60
CA ASN A 91 -11.63 15.86 -17.90
C ASN A 91 -10.15 16.17 -18.25
N GLY A 92 -9.21 15.95 -17.32
CA GLY A 92 -7.78 16.19 -17.51
C GLY A 92 -7.36 17.66 -17.52
N GLU A 93 -8.28 18.59 -17.22
CA GLU A 93 -8.00 20.03 -17.30
C GLU A 93 -7.41 20.63 -16.02
N ALA A 94 -7.69 20.01 -14.88
CA ALA A 94 -7.21 20.41 -13.56
C ALA A 94 -6.40 19.26 -12.96
N TYR A 95 -5.46 19.57 -12.07
CA TYR A 95 -4.72 18.55 -11.34
C TYR A 95 -4.24 19.05 -9.99
N HIS A 96 -4.11 18.11 -9.06
CA HIS A 96 -3.36 18.22 -7.83
C HIS A 96 -1.99 17.56 -8.05
N GLU A 97 -0.92 18.17 -7.54
CA GLU A 97 0.41 17.59 -7.49
C GLU A 97 1.09 17.88 -6.15
N GLU A 98 1.83 16.90 -5.65
CA GLU A 98 2.63 17.01 -4.43
C GLU A 98 3.89 16.15 -4.51
N LYS A 99 4.88 16.47 -3.68
CA LYS A 99 6.03 15.61 -3.42
C LYS A 99 5.70 14.77 -2.19
N ALA A 100 5.57 13.45 -2.35
CA ALA A 100 5.19 12.54 -1.28
C ALA A 100 6.29 11.50 -1.00
N GLU A 101 6.41 11.13 0.28
CA GLU A 101 7.21 9.99 0.74
C GLU A 101 6.33 8.74 0.77
N PHE A 102 6.75 7.68 0.08
CA PHE A 102 6.02 6.42 -0.01
C PHE A 102 6.80 5.30 0.66
N TYR A 103 6.16 4.63 1.62
CA TYR A 103 6.72 3.41 2.21
C TYR A 103 6.55 2.22 1.28
N VAL A 104 7.61 1.42 1.13
CA VAL A 104 7.62 0.29 0.19
C VAL A 104 7.21 -0.99 0.93
N THR A 105 6.11 -1.60 0.49
CA THR A 105 5.64 -2.89 1.00
C THR A 105 4.77 -3.62 -0.04
N ASP A 106 4.33 -4.84 0.25
CA ASP A 106 3.37 -5.57 -0.60
C ASP A 106 1.95 -5.11 -0.27
N ILE A 107 1.22 -4.57 -1.24
CA ILE A 107 -0.18 -4.13 -1.08
C ILE A 107 -1.13 -4.84 -2.07
N GLY A 108 -0.68 -5.99 -2.58
CA GLY A 108 -1.38 -6.82 -3.55
C GLY A 108 -1.58 -6.16 -4.91
N ASP A 109 -2.83 -5.98 -5.34
CA ASP A 109 -3.15 -5.62 -6.74
C ASP A 109 -3.12 -4.11 -7.03
N HIS A 110 -3.00 -3.28 -6.00
CA HIS A 110 -2.86 -1.83 -6.15
C HIS A 110 -1.39 -1.41 -6.27
N ASP A 111 -1.16 -0.31 -6.97
CA ASP A 111 0.19 0.24 -7.14
C ASP A 111 0.55 1.17 -5.97
N ILE A 112 -0.44 1.93 -5.46
CA ILE A 112 -0.31 2.88 -4.35
C ILE A 112 -1.53 2.78 -3.42
N ILE A 113 -1.34 3.00 -2.13
CA ILE A 113 -2.40 3.31 -1.16
C ILE A 113 -2.19 4.73 -0.63
N LEU A 114 -3.25 5.55 -0.66
CA LEU A 114 -3.35 6.81 0.08
C LEU A 114 -4.12 6.53 1.37
N GLY A 115 -3.38 6.43 2.47
CA GLY A 115 -3.90 6.14 3.79
C GLY A 115 -4.41 7.38 4.54
N THR A 116 -4.57 7.22 5.86
CA THR A 116 -5.08 8.24 6.78
C THR A 116 -4.26 9.52 6.75
N ASP A 117 -2.94 9.43 6.70
CA ASP A 117 -2.05 10.61 6.74
C ASP A 117 -2.37 11.56 5.58
N TRP A 118 -2.52 11.00 4.37
CA TRP A 118 -2.89 11.76 3.18
C TRP A 118 -4.33 12.30 3.29
N LEU A 119 -5.25 11.48 3.80
CA LEU A 119 -6.66 11.85 3.95
C LEU A 119 -6.88 12.94 4.99
N GLU A 120 -6.14 12.94 6.09
CA GLU A 120 -6.19 13.96 7.12
C GLU A 120 -5.59 15.28 6.62
N GLU A 121 -4.45 15.21 5.92
CA GLU A 121 -3.79 16.39 5.37
C GLU A 121 -4.63 17.08 4.29
N HIS A 122 -5.20 16.32 3.36
CA HIS A 122 -5.90 16.87 2.20
C HIS A 122 -7.40 17.03 2.41
N ASN A 123 -7.97 16.26 3.35
CA ASN A 123 -9.38 16.22 3.69
C ASN A 123 -10.30 16.33 2.46
N PRO A 124 -10.25 15.40 1.49
CA PRO A 124 -11.05 15.52 0.28
C PRO A 124 -12.56 15.44 0.57
N ALA A 125 -13.39 16.04 -0.27
CA ALA A 125 -14.82 15.76 -0.25
C ALA A 125 -15.08 14.49 -1.07
N ILE A 126 -15.58 13.44 -0.41
CA ILE A 126 -15.83 12.14 -1.02
C ILE A 126 -17.33 11.89 -1.08
N ASP A 127 -17.83 11.63 -2.28
CA ASP A 127 -19.17 11.09 -2.51
C ASP A 127 -19.05 9.61 -2.84
N TRP A 128 -19.36 8.76 -1.86
CA TRP A 128 -19.26 7.31 -2.02
C TRP A 128 -20.31 6.75 -2.99
N SER A 129 -21.48 7.37 -3.11
CA SER A 129 -22.55 6.90 -3.99
C SER A 129 -22.13 7.06 -5.45
N ASP A 130 -21.49 8.19 -5.76
CA ASP A 130 -21.02 8.52 -7.10
C ASP A 130 -19.56 8.13 -7.36
N SER A 131 -18.86 7.60 -6.34
CA SER A 131 -17.41 7.38 -6.38
C SER A 131 -16.64 8.64 -6.82
N ARG A 132 -17.08 9.81 -6.35
CA ARG A 132 -16.51 11.13 -6.65
C ARG A 132 -15.58 11.57 -5.53
N VAL A 133 -14.45 12.16 -5.90
CA VAL A 133 -13.48 12.75 -4.97
C VAL A 133 -13.16 14.16 -5.46
N ASP A 134 -13.25 15.14 -4.58
CA ASP A 134 -12.97 16.55 -4.85
C ASP A 134 -11.91 17.10 -3.88
N MET A 135 -10.84 17.67 -4.44
CA MET A 135 -9.73 18.27 -3.69
C MET A 135 -9.98 19.76 -3.51
N THR A 136 -10.72 20.11 -2.45
CA THR A 136 -11.14 21.50 -2.15
C THR A 136 -10.37 22.13 -0.99
N ARG A 137 -9.58 21.34 -0.26
CA ARG A 137 -8.96 21.71 1.03
C ARG A 137 -7.47 21.36 1.09
N CYS A 138 -6.80 21.25 -0.06
CA CYS A 138 -5.37 20.99 -0.13
C CYS A 138 -4.56 22.05 0.64
N PRO A 139 -3.49 21.65 1.34
CA PRO A 139 -2.49 22.59 1.86
C PRO A 139 -1.82 23.43 0.76
N GLU A 140 -1.21 24.56 1.15
CA GLU A 140 -0.45 25.43 0.23
C GLU A 140 0.82 24.78 -0.34
N THR A 141 1.31 23.70 0.28
CA THR A 141 2.43 22.89 -0.22
C THR A 141 2.08 22.13 -1.50
N CYS A 142 0.79 21.95 -1.78
CA CYS A 142 0.30 21.28 -2.97
C CYS A 142 0.29 22.24 -4.17
N ILE A 143 0.65 21.71 -5.34
CA ILE A 143 0.55 22.44 -6.61
C ILE A 143 -0.77 22.07 -7.26
N THR A 144 -1.69 23.02 -7.35
CA THR A 144 -2.98 22.81 -8.02
C THR A 144 -3.10 23.63 -9.30
N ALA A 145 -3.41 22.98 -10.42
CA ALA A 145 -3.81 23.67 -11.65
C ALA A 145 -5.33 23.80 -11.72
N LYS A 146 -5.83 25.02 -11.98
CA LYS A 146 -7.25 25.38 -11.99
C LYS A 146 -8.01 24.92 -10.71
N PRO A 147 -7.60 25.36 -9.51
CA PRO A 147 -8.26 24.98 -8.27
C PRO A 147 -9.71 25.53 -8.17
N PRO A 148 -10.61 24.85 -7.42
CA PRO A 148 -10.38 23.54 -6.79
C PRO A 148 -10.35 22.41 -7.82
N VAL A 149 -9.61 21.34 -7.53
CA VAL A 149 -9.52 20.18 -8.43
C VAL A 149 -10.69 19.25 -8.15
N LEU A 150 -11.74 19.40 -8.96
CA LEU A 150 -12.99 18.65 -8.80
C LEU A 150 -13.03 17.42 -9.70
N HIS A 151 -13.84 16.45 -9.31
CA HIS A 151 -14.15 15.22 -10.01
C HIS A 151 -12.88 14.49 -10.41
N LEU A 152 -12.06 14.09 -9.43
CA LEU A 152 -10.83 13.36 -9.70
C LEU A 152 -11.09 12.12 -10.56
N LYS A 153 -10.11 11.77 -11.40
CA LYS A 153 -10.19 10.63 -12.31
C LYS A 153 -10.20 9.32 -11.51
N THR A 154 -11.38 8.76 -11.30
CA THR A 154 -11.59 7.50 -10.60
C THR A 154 -11.75 6.33 -11.56
N GLN A 155 -11.41 5.12 -11.11
CA GLN A 155 -11.68 3.87 -11.80
C GLN A 155 -13.06 3.40 -11.38
N SER A 156 -14.05 3.63 -12.24
CA SER A 156 -15.36 3.03 -12.02
C SER A 156 -15.24 1.52 -12.25
N LEU A 157 -15.30 0.74 -11.17
CA LEU A 157 -15.77 -0.64 -11.29
C LEU A 157 -17.23 -0.53 -11.73
N LYS A 158 -17.58 -1.02 -12.92
CA LYS A 158 -18.98 -1.17 -13.34
C LYS A 158 -19.66 -2.16 -12.39
N SER A 159 -20.10 -1.67 -11.24
CA SER A 159 -20.90 -2.45 -10.30
C SER A 159 -22.29 -2.53 -10.89
N THR A 160 -22.60 -3.67 -11.52
CA THR A 160 -23.99 -4.02 -11.82
C THR A 160 -24.64 -4.43 -10.50
N VAL A 161 -24.93 -3.44 -9.65
CA VAL A 161 -25.71 -3.67 -8.44
C VAL A 161 -27.14 -3.94 -8.88
N VAL A 162 -27.52 -5.22 -8.94
CA VAL A 162 -28.92 -5.59 -8.76
C VAL A 162 -29.18 -5.50 -7.26
N ASP A 163 -29.98 -4.52 -6.85
CA ASP A 163 -30.35 -4.31 -5.45
C ASP A 163 -31.02 -5.56 -4.87
N PRO A 164 -30.42 -6.25 -3.88
CA PRO A 164 -31.01 -7.43 -3.25
C PRO A 164 -32.36 -7.13 -2.56
N ARG A 165 -32.66 -5.86 -2.25
CA ARG A 165 -33.93 -5.45 -1.62
C ARG A 165 -35.14 -5.56 -2.56
N THR A 166 -34.94 -5.79 -3.85
CA THR A 166 -36.05 -5.97 -4.80
C THR A 166 -36.69 -7.37 -4.76
N HIS A 167 -36.08 -8.34 -4.06
CA HIS A 167 -36.62 -9.70 -3.90
C HIS A 167 -36.82 -10.10 -2.43
N HIS A 168 -37.68 -9.37 -1.71
CA HIS A 168 -38.02 -9.65 -0.31
C HIS A 168 -39.00 -10.83 -0.09
N LYS A 169 -39.39 -11.60 -1.13
CA LYS A 169 -40.48 -12.58 -0.98
C LYS A 169 -40.07 -14.02 -0.64
N ASP A 170 -38.81 -14.43 -0.75
CA ASP A 170 -38.47 -15.86 -0.67
C ASP A 170 -37.40 -16.28 0.35
N TYR A 171 -36.90 -15.39 1.20
CA TYR A 171 -35.98 -15.79 2.29
C TYR A 171 -36.73 -16.15 3.57
N GLN A 172 -36.99 -17.44 3.79
CA GLN A 172 -37.27 -17.96 5.14
C GLN A 172 -35.98 -18.33 5.85
N VAL A 173 -35.66 -17.61 6.93
CA VAL A 173 -34.53 -17.92 7.81
C VAL A 173 -34.96 -19.03 8.77
N ARG A 174 -34.38 -20.22 8.63
CA ARG A 174 -34.60 -21.35 9.56
C ARG A 174 -33.42 -21.42 10.51
N TRP A 175 -33.63 -21.05 11.77
CA TRP A 175 -32.64 -21.21 12.83
C TRP A 175 -32.35 -22.71 13.03
N LEU A 176 -31.09 -23.12 12.87
CA LEU A 176 -30.62 -24.44 13.29
C LEU A 176 -30.07 -24.32 14.73
N GLU A 177 -30.57 -25.16 15.61
CA GLU A 177 -30.10 -25.26 17.01
C GLU A 177 -28.66 -25.81 17.10
N PRO A 178 -27.93 -25.54 18.21
CA PRO A 178 -26.49 -25.73 18.25
C PRO A 178 -26.11 -27.21 18.35
N ILE A 179 -25.40 -27.70 17.35
CA ILE A 179 -24.84 -29.06 17.33
C ILE A 179 -23.45 -29.04 17.98
N GLY A 180 -23.35 -29.60 19.19
CA GLY A 180 -22.23 -30.41 19.71
C GLY A 180 -20.81 -29.82 19.84
N GLN A 181 -20.16 -30.08 20.98
CA GLN A 181 -18.76 -29.75 21.28
C GLN A 181 -17.77 -30.26 20.21
N PHE A 182 -16.94 -29.35 19.68
CA PHE A 182 -15.79 -29.65 18.83
C PHE A 182 -14.69 -30.36 19.63
N LYS A 183 -14.24 -31.54 19.16
CA LYS A 183 -12.98 -32.16 19.59
C LYS A 183 -11.88 -31.85 18.56
N PRO A 184 -10.66 -31.44 18.98
CA PRO A 184 -9.58 -31.17 18.05
C PRO A 184 -9.04 -32.48 17.45
N VAL A 185 -8.88 -32.50 16.13
CA VAL A 185 -8.21 -33.57 15.38
C VAL A 185 -6.71 -33.30 15.39
N ALA A 186 -5.91 -34.25 15.87
CA ALA A 186 -4.45 -34.16 15.87
C ALA A 186 -3.89 -34.36 14.44
N GLN A 187 -3.04 -33.44 13.98
CA GLN A 187 -2.29 -33.59 12.73
C GLN A 187 -0.86 -34.13 13.01
N PRO A 188 -0.32 -35.04 12.18
CA PRO A 188 1.05 -35.52 12.33
C PRO A 188 2.06 -34.45 11.89
N LYS A 189 3.07 -34.20 12.73
CA LYS A 189 4.21 -33.32 12.43
C LYS A 189 5.19 -34.05 11.52
N VAL A 190 5.42 -33.53 10.30
CA VAL A 190 6.52 -33.97 9.43
C VAL A 190 7.72 -33.06 9.66
N ALA A 191 8.83 -33.64 10.13
CA ALA A 191 10.10 -32.93 10.30
C ALA A 191 10.82 -32.77 8.95
N GLY A 192 10.79 -31.57 8.39
CA GLY A 192 11.58 -31.21 7.20
C GLY A 192 13.04 -30.94 7.57
N ARG A 193 13.96 -31.78 7.06
CA ARG A 193 15.42 -31.61 7.22
C ARG A 193 15.91 -30.34 6.52
N ARG A 194 16.87 -29.65 7.14
CA ARG A 194 17.62 -28.53 6.55
C ARG A 194 18.47 -29.01 5.37
N CYS A 195 18.18 -28.53 4.16
CA CYS A 195 19.14 -28.52 3.06
C CYS A 195 19.82 -27.14 3.01
N ARG A 196 21.13 -27.09 3.28
CA ARG A 196 21.99 -25.94 2.96
C ARG A 196 22.29 -25.99 1.46
N ILE A 197 21.89 -24.96 0.71
CA ILE A 197 22.31 -24.76 -0.68
C ILE A 197 23.48 -23.76 -0.66
N PRO A 198 24.59 -23.98 -1.40
CA PRO A 198 25.70 -23.04 -1.44
C PRO A 198 25.29 -21.79 -2.24
N ILE A 199 25.47 -20.62 -1.65
CA ILE A 199 25.37 -19.33 -2.34
C ILE A 199 26.57 -19.24 -3.29
N ARG A 200 26.33 -19.33 -4.60
CA ARG A 200 27.31 -18.87 -5.60
C ARG A 200 27.32 -17.35 -5.59
N SER A 201 28.47 -16.78 -5.26
CA SER A 201 28.75 -15.36 -5.44
C SER A 201 28.68 -15.02 -6.92
N PHE A 202 27.67 -14.25 -7.31
CA PHE A 202 27.70 -13.53 -8.57
C PHE A 202 28.30 -12.16 -8.30
N HIS A 203 29.55 -11.98 -8.72
CA HIS A 203 30.05 -10.66 -9.07
C HIS A 203 29.40 -10.23 -10.37
N ARG A 204 28.75 -9.07 -10.39
CA ARG A 204 28.53 -8.33 -11.62
C ARG A 204 28.70 -6.84 -11.39
N SER A 205 29.88 -6.39 -11.83
CA SER A 205 30.13 -5.20 -12.66
C SER A 205 29.16 -4.03 -12.55
N SER A 206 29.77 -2.90 -12.23
CA SER A 206 29.31 -1.52 -12.24
C SER A 206 28.47 -1.08 -13.45
N GLU A 207 27.71 0.00 -13.17
CA GLU A 207 26.96 0.91 -14.05
C GLU A 207 25.55 0.49 -14.48
N VAL A 208 24.57 0.84 -13.64
CA VAL A 208 23.19 1.10 -14.06
C VAL A 208 22.77 2.43 -13.46
N THR A 209 22.61 3.42 -14.32
CA THR A 209 22.16 4.78 -14.02
C THR A 209 20.76 4.71 -13.41
N ALA A 210 20.61 5.05 -12.13
CA ALA A 210 19.29 5.18 -11.50
C ALA A 210 18.55 6.37 -12.14
N ILE A 211 17.39 6.12 -12.76
CA ILE A 211 16.67 7.10 -13.61
C ILE A 211 15.74 8.03 -12.78
N PHE A 212 15.59 7.76 -11.47
CA PHE A 212 14.79 8.57 -10.55
C PHE A 212 15.56 8.84 -9.26
N THR A 213 16.73 9.47 -9.31
CA THR A 213 17.41 9.94 -8.10
C THR A 213 16.89 11.33 -7.72
N GLU A 214 16.63 11.56 -6.44
CA GLU A 214 17.17 12.77 -5.83
C GLU A 214 18.35 12.29 -5.00
N ASP A 215 19.53 12.55 -5.55
CA ASP A 215 20.78 12.47 -4.83
C ASP A 215 20.74 13.46 -3.67
N ASP A 216 21.43 13.10 -2.59
CA ASP A 216 21.81 13.95 -1.46
C ASP A 216 20.90 13.97 -0.21
N TYR A 217 21.02 12.91 0.59
CA TYR A 217 20.98 13.07 2.05
C TYR A 217 22.23 12.45 2.68
N GLY A 218 22.96 13.30 3.40
CA GLY A 218 24.21 13.00 4.09
C GLY A 218 24.12 11.79 5.01
N ARG A 219 25.17 10.98 4.92
CA ARG A 219 25.44 9.73 5.63
C ARG A 219 25.74 9.99 7.12
N ASP A 220 24.99 9.34 8.01
CA ASP A 220 25.46 8.96 9.34
C ASP A 220 25.53 7.43 9.44
N THR A 221 26.71 6.89 9.66
CA THR A 221 26.98 5.44 9.80
C THR A 221 26.46 4.91 11.15
N ILE A 222 25.71 3.81 11.14
CA ILE A 222 25.18 3.18 12.36
C ILE A 222 26.14 2.06 12.86
N PRO A 223 26.41 1.97 14.18
CA PRO A 223 27.09 0.84 14.81
C PRO A 223 26.20 -0.42 14.92
N GLU A 224 26.78 -1.60 14.67
CA GLU A 224 26.18 -2.95 14.67
C GLU A 224 25.39 -3.39 15.94
N ARG A 225 25.37 -2.59 17.01
CA ARG A 225 24.77 -3.00 18.31
C ARG A 225 23.25 -2.91 18.38
N TRP A 226 22.60 -2.12 17.54
CA TRP A 226 21.16 -1.82 17.68
C TRP A 226 20.23 -3.00 17.33
N GLU A 227 20.63 -3.87 16.40
CA GLU A 227 19.81 -5.04 16.02
C GLU A 227 19.65 -6.05 17.18
N GLN A 228 20.61 -6.13 18.09
CA GLN A 228 20.54 -7.03 19.25
C GLN A 228 19.57 -6.51 20.32
N ASP A 229 19.58 -5.21 20.60
CA ASP A 229 18.76 -4.61 21.66
C ASP A 229 17.25 -4.68 21.32
N VAL A 230 16.88 -4.46 20.06
CA VAL A 230 15.48 -4.54 19.60
C VAL A 230 14.98 -5.98 19.58
N MET A 231 15.83 -6.95 19.22
CA MET A 231 15.47 -8.37 19.23
C MET A 231 15.34 -8.91 20.67
N GLU A 232 16.13 -8.40 21.62
CA GLU A 232 15.96 -8.72 23.05
C GLU A 232 14.66 -8.14 23.62
N GLU A 233 14.24 -6.97 23.18
CA GLU A 233 12.99 -6.33 23.61
C GLU A 233 11.74 -7.03 23.03
N LEU A 234 11.77 -7.40 21.75
CA LEU A 234 10.65 -8.05 21.06
C LEU A 234 10.47 -9.53 21.43
N LEU A 235 11.54 -10.24 21.78
CA LEU A 235 11.47 -11.68 22.10
C LEU A 235 11.13 -11.97 23.56
N GLY A 236 11.03 -10.95 24.42
CA GLY A 236 10.55 -11.07 25.78
C GLY A 236 11.50 -11.85 26.68
N LYS A 237 11.93 -11.23 27.79
CA LYS A 237 12.64 -11.91 28.88
C LYS A 237 11.84 -13.13 29.35
N ARG A 238 12.24 -14.34 28.94
CA ARG A 238 12.02 -15.53 29.78
C ARG A 238 12.90 -15.33 31.01
N LYS A 239 12.30 -14.75 32.05
CA LYS A 239 12.84 -14.73 33.40
C LYS A 239 12.94 -16.17 33.88
N GLU A 240 14.15 -16.63 34.19
CA GLU A 240 14.37 -17.52 35.33
C GLU A 240 14.39 -16.69 36.61
#